data_AF-A0A7W3NHV8-F1
#
_entry.id   AF-A0A7W3NHV8-F1
#
_cell.length_a   1.000
_cell.length_b   1.000
_cell.length_c   1.000
_cell.angle_alpha   90.00
_cell.angle_beta   90.00
_cell.angle_gamma   90.00
#
_symmetry.space_group_name_H-M   'P 1'
#
loop_
_entity.id
_entity.type
_entity.pdbx_description
1 polymer ?
#
loop_
_entity_poly.entity_id
_entity_poly.type
_entity_poly.pdbx_seq_one_letter_code
_entity_poly.pdbx_strand_id
1 'polypeptide(L)'
;MKKSLLTIAEIAKELNMPESTVRYYRDRFINYIPFTGKGRGRRYRRETIDILRFIAEGFNRSLNAAEIEEALALMVARNVEVETETATTTAAAQQQPNLNEISVQVDMGEQFHELMNQVTTTMQLMAHQKEEINELRNIVAELRKQQQEQAEYIDELLVAKRKGNQKRWWEIWK
;
A
#
# COMPACT_ATOMS: atom_id res chain seq x y z
N MET A 1 23.20 -14.14 13.89
CA MET A 1 23.03 -13.03 12.90
C MET A 1 22.57 -11.79 13.66
N LYS A 2 23.27 -10.66 13.57
CA LYS A 2 22.91 -9.43 14.33
C LYS A 2 21.52 -8.95 13.88
N LYS A 3 20.53 -9.00 14.78
CA LYS A 3 19.23 -8.34 14.60
C LYS A 3 19.46 -6.82 14.62
N SER A 4 19.86 -6.24 13.49
CA SER A 4 20.05 -4.80 13.33
C SER A 4 18.69 -4.13 13.35
N LEU A 5 18.37 -3.55 14.50
CA LEU A 5 17.18 -2.72 14.71
C LEU A 5 17.40 -1.37 14.03
N LEU A 6 16.56 -1.05 13.06
CA LEU A 6 16.65 0.15 12.22
C LEU A 6 15.64 1.20 12.68
N THR A 7 15.98 2.46 12.45
CA THR A 7 15.07 3.60 12.56
C THR A 7 14.34 3.84 11.23
N ILE A 8 13.22 4.57 11.26
CA ILE A 8 12.52 4.95 10.03
C ILE A 8 13.41 5.78 9.10
N ALA A 9 14.27 6.64 9.65
CA ALA A 9 15.20 7.43 8.86
C ALA A 9 16.24 6.56 8.12
N GLU A 10 16.73 5.49 8.76
CA GLU A 10 17.63 4.53 8.12
C GLU A 10 16.93 3.73 7.03
N ILE A 11 15.70 3.26 7.29
CA ILE A 11 14.89 2.56 6.30
C ILE A 11 14.59 3.45 5.08
N ALA A 12 14.26 4.72 5.30
CA ALA A 12 14.01 5.67 4.23
C ALA A 12 15.23 5.88 3.33
N LYS A 13 16.42 5.98 3.92
CA LYS A 13 17.68 6.03 3.17
C LYS A 13 17.94 4.75 2.37
N GLU A 14 17.72 3.58 2.98
CA GLU A 14 17.98 2.29 2.33
C GLU A 14 17.01 2.01 1.18
N LEU A 15 15.76 2.49 1.28
CA LEU A 15 14.75 2.39 0.22
C LEU A 15 14.81 3.54 -0.80
N ASN A 16 15.69 4.53 -0.59
CA ASN A 16 15.76 5.76 -1.38
C ASN A 16 14.40 6.47 -1.54
N MET A 17 13.62 6.52 -0.44
CA MET A 17 12.29 7.12 -0.39
C MET A 17 12.22 8.27 0.63
N PRO A 18 11.35 9.28 0.44
CA PRO A 18 11.11 10.31 1.44
C PRO A 18 10.64 9.71 2.78
N GLU A 19 11.15 10.25 3.89
CA GLU A 19 10.80 9.76 5.23
C GLU A 19 9.29 9.87 5.51
N SER A 20 8.64 10.92 5.00
CA SER A 20 7.19 11.12 5.09
C SER A 20 6.41 9.98 4.42
N THR A 21 6.84 9.52 3.24
CA THR A 21 6.23 8.39 2.51
C THR A 21 6.40 7.09 3.27
N VAL A 22 7.61 6.83 3.78
CA VAL A 22 7.89 5.63 4.58
C VAL A 22 7.09 5.62 5.87
N ARG A 23 6.94 6.78 6.52
CA ARG A 23 6.10 6.94 7.71
C ARG A 23 4.63 6.69 7.40
N TYR A 24 4.13 7.22 6.28
CA TYR A 24 2.77 6.97 5.80
C TYR A 24 2.51 5.47 5.62
N TYR A 25 3.38 4.76 4.88
CA TYR A 25 3.25 3.31 4.73
C TYR A 25 3.34 2.58 6.06
N ARG A 26 4.25 2.99 6.95
CA ARG A 26 4.36 2.40 8.28
C ARG A 26 3.09 2.53 9.11
N ASP A 27 2.46 3.70 9.11
CA ASP A 27 1.26 3.94 9.93
C ASP A 27 0.04 3.22 9.32
N ARG A 28 -0.02 3.13 7.98
CA ARG A 28 -1.08 2.42 7.25
C ARG A 28 -1.00 0.91 7.42
N PHE A 29 0.19 0.32 7.31
CA PHE A 29 0.41 -1.14 7.32
C PHE A 29 1.06 -1.64 8.61
N ILE A 30 0.81 -0.96 9.73
CA ILE A 30 1.50 -1.24 11.01
C ILE A 30 1.33 -2.68 11.50
N ASN A 31 0.20 -3.33 11.17
CA ASN A 31 -0.12 -4.70 11.57
C ASN A 31 0.80 -5.74 10.92
N TYR A 32 1.43 -5.40 9.80
CA TYR A 32 2.32 -6.31 9.05
C TYR A 32 3.79 -5.98 9.27
N ILE A 33 4.11 -4.88 9.95
CA ILE A 33 5.47 -4.39 10.09
C ILE A 33 6.07 -4.83 11.43
N PRO A 34 7.14 -5.65 11.43
CA PRO A 34 7.78 -6.08 12.67
C PRO A 34 8.57 -4.94 13.32
N PHE A 35 8.12 -4.50 14.50
CA PHE A 35 8.81 -3.48 15.29
C PHE A 35 9.10 -3.95 16.72
N THR A 36 9.99 -3.24 17.41
CA THR A 36 10.40 -3.47 18.79
C THR A 36 10.44 -2.13 19.53
N GLY A 37 10.02 -2.11 20.79
CA GLY A 37 9.91 -0.91 21.61
C GLY A 37 8.52 -0.23 21.54
N LYS A 38 8.34 0.82 22.35
CA LYS A 38 7.06 1.55 22.47
C LYS A 38 7.24 3.03 22.13
N GLY A 39 6.19 3.65 21.58
CA GLY A 39 6.13 5.08 21.30
C GLY A 39 7.26 5.61 20.40
N ARG A 40 7.95 6.67 20.86
CA ARG A 40 9.08 7.32 20.15
C ARG A 40 10.35 6.44 20.06
N GLY A 41 10.44 5.39 20.87
CA GLY A 41 11.55 4.44 20.88
C GLY A 41 11.40 3.28 19.90
N ARG A 42 10.41 3.30 18.99
CA ARG A 42 10.20 2.23 18.02
C ARG A 42 11.45 2.02 17.17
N ARG A 43 11.83 0.75 17.03
CA ARG A 43 12.84 0.26 16.12
C ARG A 43 12.26 -0.85 15.27
N TYR A 44 12.72 -0.97 14.05
CA TYR A 44 12.16 -1.86 13.04
C TYR A 44 13.15 -2.96 12.72
N ARG A 45 12.65 -4.16 12.44
CA ARG A 45 13.53 -5.25 12.00
C ARG A 45 13.96 -5.01 10.55
N ARG A 46 15.02 -5.69 10.13
CA ARG A 46 15.51 -5.59 8.74
C ARG A 46 14.47 -6.04 7.71
N GLU A 47 13.67 -7.05 8.06
CA GLU A 47 12.50 -7.53 7.29
C GLU A 47 11.50 -6.41 6.95
N THR A 48 11.43 -5.34 7.75
CA THR A 48 10.58 -4.18 7.45
C THR A 48 10.94 -3.51 6.12
N ILE A 49 12.20 -3.57 5.71
CA ILE A 49 12.64 -3.02 4.42
C ILE A 49 11.98 -3.78 3.27
N ASP A 50 11.93 -5.11 3.35
CA ASP A 50 11.32 -5.96 2.33
C ASP A 50 9.82 -5.70 2.22
N ILE A 51 9.14 -5.60 3.37
CA ILE A 51 7.70 -5.33 3.44
C ILE A 51 7.37 -3.95 2.86
N LEU A 52 8.13 -2.91 3.25
CA LEU A 52 7.90 -1.55 2.74
C LEU A 52 8.25 -1.40 1.26
N ARG A 53 9.25 -2.14 0.77
CA ARG A 53 9.55 -2.22 -0.67
C ARG A 53 8.41 -2.87 -1.43
N PHE A 54 7.84 -3.97 -0.91
CA PHE A 54 6.68 -4.62 -1.51
C PHE A 54 5.47 -3.69 -1.58
N ILE A 55 5.19 -2.96 -0.49
CA ILE A 55 4.12 -1.96 -0.44
C ILE A 55 4.33 -0.86 -1.50
N ALA A 56 5.55 -0.32 -1.58
CA ALA A 56 5.90 0.71 -2.55
C ALA A 56 5.73 0.22 -4.00
N GLU A 57 6.13 -1.02 -4.26
CA GLU A 57 5.95 -1.65 -5.57
C GLU A 57 4.47 -1.88 -5.91
N GLY A 58 3.66 -2.29 -4.92
CA GLY A 58 2.22 -2.43 -5.08
C GLY A 58 1.54 -1.13 -5.50
N PHE A 59 1.88 -0.02 -4.83
CA PHE A 59 1.37 1.30 -5.22
C PHE A 59 1.87 1.72 -6.61
N ASN A 60 3.12 1.42 -6.96
CA ASN A 60 3.66 1.70 -8.30
C ASN A 60 2.91 0.91 -9.39
N ARG A 61 2.45 -0.31 -9.07
CA ARG A 61 1.61 -1.16 -9.92
C ARG A 61 0.12 -0.76 -9.90
N SER A 62 -0.22 0.41 -9.34
CA SER A 62 -1.59 0.91 -9.21
C SER A 62 -2.52 0.06 -8.35
N LEU A 63 -1.98 -0.79 -7.47
CA LEU A 63 -2.79 -1.50 -6.48
C LEU A 63 -3.29 -0.54 -5.41
N ASN A 64 -4.51 -0.78 -4.94
CA ASN A 64 -5.07 -0.05 -3.81
C ASN A 64 -4.57 -0.64 -2.48
N ALA A 65 -4.80 0.09 -1.38
CA ALA A 65 -4.29 -0.34 -0.08
C ALA A 65 -4.87 -1.69 0.38
N ALA A 66 -6.12 -2.02 0.06
CA ALA A 66 -6.76 -3.27 0.46
C ALA A 66 -6.15 -4.48 -0.30
N GLU A 67 -5.90 -4.34 -1.60
CA GLU A 67 -5.22 -5.36 -2.41
C GLU A 67 -3.79 -5.62 -1.90
N ILE A 68 -3.09 -4.57 -1.47
CA ILE A 68 -1.75 -4.69 -0.88
C ILE A 68 -1.83 -5.38 0.49
N GLU A 69 -2.84 -5.07 1.32
CA GLU A 69 -3.05 -5.74 2.60
C GLU A 69 -3.37 -7.23 2.43
N GLU A 70 -4.20 -7.60 1.46
CA GLU A 70 -4.51 -8.99 1.13
C GLU A 70 -3.25 -9.76 0.68
N ALA A 71 -2.46 -9.15 -0.20
CA ALA A 71 -1.20 -9.75 -0.64
C ALA A 71 -0.19 -9.91 0.51
N LEU A 72 -0.12 -8.93 1.42
CA LEU A 72 0.69 -9.01 2.64
C LEU A 72 0.18 -10.07 3.61
N ALA A 73 -1.13 -10.22 3.78
CA ALA A 73 -1.71 -11.23 4.64
C ALA A 73 -1.34 -12.65 4.18
N LEU A 74 -1.41 -12.91 2.87
CA LEU A 74 -0.97 -14.18 2.29
C LEU A 74 0.54 -14.42 2.48
N MET A 75 1.36 -13.38 2.34
CA MET A 75 2.82 -13.48 2.45
C MET A 75 3.29 -13.62 3.91
N VAL A 76 2.63 -12.94 4.86
CA VAL A 76 2.96 -13.01 6.30
C VAL A 76 2.40 -14.28 6.92
N ALA A 77 1.18 -14.72 6.56
CA ALA A 77 0.66 -16.02 7.00
C ALA A 77 1.59 -17.18 6.59
N ARG A 78 2.23 -17.07 5.42
CA ARG A 78 3.24 -18.03 4.94
C ARG A 78 4.56 -18.00 5.74
N ASN A 79 4.84 -16.94 6.49
CA ASN A 79 6.09 -16.73 7.23
C ASN A 79 5.96 -16.82 8.76
N VAL A 80 4.76 -17.11 9.31
CA VAL A 80 4.54 -17.27 10.77
C VAL A 80 4.84 -18.71 11.26
N GLU A 81 5.10 -19.68 10.39
CA GLU A 81 5.57 -21.01 10.80
C GLU A 81 7.08 -21.06 11.10
N VAL A 82 7.59 -20.25 12.05
CA VAL A 82 8.84 -20.60 12.74
C VAL A 82 8.82 -20.06 14.17
N GLU A 83 8.06 -20.71 15.06
CA GLU A 83 8.51 -20.94 16.43
C GLU A 83 8.33 -22.42 16.75
N THR A 84 9.47 -23.11 16.81
CA THR A 84 9.63 -24.49 17.24
C THR A 84 9.38 -24.58 18.75
N GLU A 85 8.36 -25.32 19.16
CA GLU A 85 8.43 -26.07 20.41
C GLU A 85 8.03 -27.54 20.17
N THR A 86 8.96 -28.38 20.57
CA THR A 86 9.08 -29.82 20.43
C THR A 86 7.96 -30.59 21.12
N ALA A 87 7.63 -31.74 20.55
CA ALA A 87 6.68 -32.71 21.05
C ALA A 87 6.87 -33.09 22.53
N THR A 88 5.76 -33.27 23.25
CA THR A 88 5.68 -34.29 24.31
C THR A 88 4.28 -34.88 24.34
N THR A 89 4.23 -36.19 24.13
CA THR A 89 3.08 -37.09 24.18
C THR A 89 2.50 -37.20 25.59
N THR A 90 1.17 -37.19 25.74
CA THR A 90 0.50 -38.09 26.70
C THR A 90 -0.90 -38.44 26.19
N ALA A 91 -1.17 -39.74 26.11
CA ALA A 91 -2.42 -40.35 25.69
C ALA A 91 -3.30 -40.72 26.90
N ALA A 92 -4.58 -41.02 26.61
CA ALA A 92 -5.67 -41.63 27.40
C ALA A 92 -6.82 -40.62 27.69
N ALA A 93 -8.11 -40.90 27.45
CA ALA A 93 -8.83 -42.12 27.12
C ALA A 93 -10.22 -41.81 26.51
N GLN A 94 -10.60 -42.63 25.52
CA GLN A 94 -11.92 -43.25 25.28
C GLN A 94 -13.21 -42.49 25.63
N GLN A 95 -14.05 -42.26 24.60
CA GLN A 95 -15.37 -42.91 24.49
C GLN A 95 -16.01 -42.64 23.12
N GLN A 96 -16.32 -43.72 22.42
CA GLN A 96 -17.18 -43.77 21.23
C GLN A 96 -18.30 -44.78 21.57
N PRO A 97 -19.57 -44.46 21.27
CA PRO A 97 -20.32 -45.36 20.41
C PRO A 97 -21.21 -44.62 19.39
N ASN A 98 -20.82 -44.78 18.13
CA ASN A 98 -21.57 -45.17 16.93
C ASN A 98 -23.03 -44.72 16.63
N LEU A 99 -23.23 -44.47 15.31
CA LEU A 99 -24.44 -44.47 14.47
C LEU A 99 -25.47 -43.34 14.62
N ASN A 100 -25.27 -42.26 13.85
CA ASN A 100 -26.32 -41.69 13.00
C ASN A 100 -25.69 -40.86 11.88
N GLU A 101 -25.39 -41.53 10.77
CA GLU A 101 -25.26 -40.90 9.47
C GLU A 101 -26.67 -40.49 9.04
N ILE A 102 -26.94 -39.18 8.95
CA ILE A 102 -27.86 -38.50 8.01
C ILE A 102 -28.03 -37.03 8.45
N SER A 103 -27.81 -36.12 7.49
CA SER A 103 -28.07 -34.66 7.47
C SER A 103 -27.01 -33.68 8.02
N VAL A 104 -25.82 -33.65 7.40
CA VAL A 104 -24.91 -32.47 7.41
C VAL A 104 -24.83 -31.86 6.00
N GLN A 105 -25.98 -31.63 5.37
CA GLN A 105 -26.03 -31.19 3.98
C GLN A 105 -27.18 -30.20 3.73
N VAL A 106 -27.32 -29.18 4.57
CA VAL A 106 -28.19 -28.01 4.27
C VAL A 106 -27.54 -26.68 4.69
N ASP A 107 -26.65 -26.66 5.69
CA ASP A 107 -26.09 -25.40 6.25
C ASP A 107 -24.92 -24.77 5.44
N MET A 108 -24.17 -25.55 4.67
CA MET A 108 -23.08 -25.02 3.82
C MET A 108 -23.57 -24.30 2.55
N GLY A 109 -24.80 -24.60 2.10
CA GLY A 109 -25.35 -24.04 0.86
C GLY A 109 -25.80 -22.59 1.02
N GLU A 110 -26.45 -22.27 2.14
CA GLU A 110 -26.92 -20.91 2.44
C GLU A 110 -25.77 -19.97 2.80
N GLN A 111 -24.83 -20.41 3.65
CA GLN A 111 -23.66 -19.62 4.01
C GLN A 111 -22.75 -19.33 2.80
N PHE A 112 -22.60 -20.30 1.89
CA PHE A 112 -21.85 -20.10 0.65
C PHE A 112 -22.60 -19.16 -0.33
N HIS A 113 -23.93 -19.25 -0.42
CA HIS A 113 -24.70 -18.32 -1.25
C HIS A 113 -24.62 -16.89 -0.72
N GLU A 114 -24.71 -16.70 0.59
CA GLU A 114 -24.59 -15.39 1.23
C GLU A 114 -23.19 -14.80 1.01
N LEU A 115 -22.15 -15.62 1.14
CA LEU A 115 -20.77 -15.24 0.82
C LEU A 115 -20.62 -14.84 -0.65
N MET A 116 -21.19 -15.61 -1.58
CA MET A 116 -21.12 -15.31 -3.02
C MET A 116 -21.90 -14.04 -3.39
N ASN A 117 -23.02 -13.77 -2.72
CA ASN A 117 -23.75 -12.51 -2.86
C ASN A 117 -22.92 -11.32 -2.37
N GLN A 118 -22.27 -11.44 -1.20
CA GLN A 118 -21.38 -10.40 -0.67
C GLN A 118 -20.15 -10.18 -1.58
N VAL A 119 -19.53 -11.24 -2.08
CA VAL A 119 -18.42 -11.16 -3.04
C VAL A 119 -18.87 -10.47 -4.33
N THR A 120 -20.07 -10.75 -4.80
CA THR A 120 -20.62 -10.09 -6.01
C THR A 120 -20.86 -8.60 -5.78
N THR A 121 -21.48 -8.21 -4.65
CA THR A 121 -21.72 -6.80 -4.32
C THR A 121 -20.42 -6.02 -4.12
N THR A 122 -19.44 -6.62 -3.44
CA THR A 122 -18.12 -6.00 -3.25
C THR A 122 -17.36 -5.88 -4.57
N MET A 123 -17.44 -6.86 -5.46
CA MET A 123 -16.84 -6.79 -6.79
C MET A 123 -17.48 -5.71 -7.67
N GLN A 124 -18.81 -5.54 -7.59
CA GLN A 124 -19.52 -4.45 -8.26
C GLN A 124 -19.07 -3.07 -7.73
N LEU A 125 -18.96 -2.92 -6.41
CA LEU A 125 -18.45 -1.70 -5.79
C LEU A 125 -17.02 -1.40 -6.22
N MET A 126 -16.14 -2.41 -6.24
CA MET A 126 -14.75 -2.26 -6.70
C MET A 126 -14.66 -1.89 -8.18
N ALA A 127 -15.49 -2.48 -9.04
CA ALA A 127 -15.53 -2.13 -10.46
C ALA A 127 -15.88 -0.65 -10.65
N HIS A 128 -16.88 -0.16 -9.92
CA HIS A 128 -17.27 1.25 -9.93
C HIS A 128 -16.16 2.17 -9.38
N GLN A 129 -15.55 1.81 -8.24
CA GLN A 129 -14.43 2.56 -7.67
C GLN A 129 -13.21 2.62 -8.60
N LYS A 130 -12.94 1.54 -9.35
CA LYS A 130 -11.85 1.49 -10.32
C LYS A 130 -12.10 2.44 -11.50
N GLU A 131 -13.35 2.60 -11.91
CA GLU A 131 -13.76 3.55 -12.94
C GLU A 131 -13.56 4.99 -12.48
N GLU A 132 -14.04 5.35 -11.27
CA GLU A 132 -13.82 6.68 -10.68
C GLU A 132 -12.33 7.02 -10.55
N ILE A 133 -11.49 6.06 -10.11
CA ILE A 133 -10.04 6.27 -10.02
C ILE A 133 -9.42 6.57 -11.39
N ASN A 134 -9.87 5.89 -12.45
CA ASN A 134 -9.38 6.15 -13.80
C ASN A 134 -9.79 7.54 -14.30
N GLU A 135 -11.03 7.95 -14.03
CA GLU A 135 -11.50 9.30 -14.37
C GLU A 135 -10.70 10.36 -13.63
N LEU A 136 -10.49 10.19 -12.32
CA LEU A 136 -9.67 11.11 -11.52
C LEU A 136 -8.24 11.21 -12.04
N ARG A 137 -7.64 10.07 -12.43
CA ARG A 137 -6.29 10.06 -13.04
C ARG A 137 -6.26 10.86 -14.35
N ASN A 138 -7.28 10.72 -15.19
CA ASN A 138 -7.40 11.49 -16.43
C ASN A 138 -7.54 12.99 -16.16
N ILE A 139 -8.39 13.38 -15.20
CA ILE A 139 -8.58 14.78 -14.79
C ILE A 139 -7.27 15.37 -14.27
N VAL A 140 -6.54 14.63 -13.43
CA VAL A 140 -5.23 15.07 -12.91
C VAL A 140 -4.20 15.24 -14.03
N ALA A 141 -4.18 14.33 -15.01
CA ALA A 141 -3.29 14.44 -16.16
C ALA A 141 -3.60 15.70 -16.98
N GLU A 142 -4.87 15.99 -17.23
CA GLU A 142 -5.31 17.18 -17.97
C GLU A 142 -4.98 18.47 -17.22
N LEU A 143 -5.24 18.53 -15.91
CA LEU A 143 -4.90 19.69 -15.08
C LEU A 143 -3.39 19.97 -15.08
N ARG A 144 -2.57 18.92 -15.01
CA ARG A 144 -1.10 19.08 -15.08
C ARG A 144 -0.67 19.64 -16.43
N LYS A 145 -1.28 19.18 -17.53
CA LYS A 145 -1.02 19.72 -18.87
C LYS A 145 -1.42 21.19 -18.96
N GLN A 146 -2.59 21.57 -18.47
CA GLN A 146 -3.02 22.97 -18.42
C GLN A 146 -2.07 23.85 -17.59
N GLN A 147 -1.59 23.36 -16.44
CA GLN A 147 -0.60 24.08 -15.64
C GLN A 147 0.73 24.28 -16.39
N GLN A 148 1.16 23.27 -17.14
CA GLN A 148 2.38 23.38 -17.95
C GLN A 148 2.20 24.41 -19.07
N GLU A 149 1.10 24.36 -19.81
CA GLU A 149 0.79 25.34 -20.86
C GLU A 149 0.72 26.78 -20.30
N GLN A 150 0.11 26.96 -19.12
CA GLN A 150 0.10 28.26 -18.43
C GLN A 150 1.51 28.73 -18.05
N ALA A 151 2.37 27.82 -17.55
CA ALA A 151 3.74 28.16 -17.18
C ALA A 151 4.56 28.58 -18.42
N GLU A 152 4.42 27.86 -19.53
CA GLU A 152 5.05 28.18 -20.81
C GLU A 152 4.57 29.54 -21.35
N TYR A 153 3.26 29.81 -21.29
CA TYR A 153 2.69 31.10 -21.67
C TYR A 153 3.22 32.27 -20.83
N ILE A 154 3.32 32.08 -19.51
CA ILE A 154 3.88 33.10 -18.61
C ILE A 154 5.36 33.36 -18.96
N ASP A 155 6.15 32.32 -19.20
CA ASP A 155 7.55 32.48 -19.59
C ASP A 155 7.68 33.25 -20.91
N GLU A 156 6.86 32.92 -21.91
CA GLU A 156 6.84 33.61 -23.19
C GLU A 156 6.53 35.11 -23.02
N LEU A 157 5.52 35.45 -22.21
CA LEU A 157 5.19 36.85 -21.89
C LEU A 157 6.35 37.57 -21.19
N LEU A 158 7.05 36.90 -20.26
CA LEU A 158 8.21 37.47 -19.57
C LEU A 158 9.38 37.72 -20.53
N VAL A 159 9.65 36.78 -21.44
CA VAL A 159 10.68 36.92 -22.47
C VAL A 159 10.35 38.06 -23.44
N ALA A 160 9.11 38.15 -23.91
CA ALA A 160 8.65 39.23 -24.79
C ALA A 160 8.80 40.61 -24.12
N LYS A 161 8.37 40.73 -22.85
CA LYS A 161 8.50 41.97 -22.08
C LYS A 161 9.96 42.39 -21.88
N ARG A 162 10.87 41.42 -21.62
CA ARG A 162 12.31 41.69 -21.49
C ARG A 162 12.91 42.22 -22.79
N LYS A 163 12.60 41.60 -23.94
CA LYS A 163 13.07 42.05 -25.26
C LYS A 163 12.52 43.43 -25.62
N GLY A 164 11.25 43.71 -25.32
CA GLY A 164 10.64 45.03 -25.54
C GLY A 164 11.27 46.13 -24.70
N ASN A 165 11.50 45.87 -23.40
CA ASN A 165 12.21 46.82 -22.52
C ASN A 165 13.65 47.04 -22.96
N GLN A 166 14.35 45.98 -23.39
CA GLN A 166 15.71 46.10 -23.89
C GLN A 166 15.74 47.02 -25.11
N LYS A 167 14.90 46.80 -26.14
CA LYS A 167 14.82 47.67 -27.33
C LYS A 167 14.57 49.15 -26.97
N ARG A 168 13.61 49.43 -26.08
CA ARG A 168 13.34 50.79 -25.60
C ARG A 168 14.52 51.41 -24.88
N TRP A 169 15.29 50.63 -24.11
CA TRP A 169 16.48 51.13 -23.44
C TRP A 169 17.56 51.56 -24.43
N TRP A 170 17.80 50.82 -25.51
CA TRP A 170 18.77 51.20 -26.56
C TRP A 170 18.36 52.45 -27.36
N GLU A 171 17.06 52.73 -27.50
CA GLU A 171 16.55 53.93 -28.19
C GLU A 171 16.75 55.22 -27.38
N ILE A 172 16.85 55.14 -26.05
CA ILE A 172 17.06 56.30 -25.17
C ILE A 172 18.52 56.79 -25.21
N TRP A 173 19.47 55.94 -25.61
CA TRP A 173 20.91 56.22 -25.65
C TRP A 173 21.46 56.52 -27.04
N LYS A 174 20.58 56.77 -28.03
CA LYS A 174 20.94 57.15 -29.40
C LYS A 174 20.54 58.61 -29.66
#